data_AF-A0A949MJS9-F1
#
_entry.id   AF-A0A949MJS9-F1
#
_cell.length_a   1.000
_cell.length_b   1.000
_cell.length_c   1.000
_cell.angle_alpha   90.00
_cell.angle_beta   90.00
_cell.angle_gamma   90.00
#
_symmetry.space_group_name_H-M   'P 1'
#
loop_
_entity.id
_entity.type
_entity.pdbx_description
1 polymer ?
#
loop_
_entity_poly.entity_id
_entity_poly.type
_entity_poly.pdbx_seq_one_letter_code
_entity_poly.pdbx_strand_id
1 'polypeptide(L)'
;MVESFYQQVHRLRDGAVMVYRRADTNQQVYQARLKIPGVTGYIIRSLKTRDLPTALNLAEDLFYELRAEQKLGVDVRIAGN
;
A
#
# COMPACT_ATOMS: atom_id res chain seq x y z
N MET A 1 16.40 -21.49 -3.97
CA MET A 1 16.26 -20.11 -4.47
C MET A 1 15.10 -19.51 -3.70
N VAL A 2 15.32 -18.55 -2.81
CA VAL A 2 14.21 -17.92 -2.08
C VAL A 2 13.54 -16.98 -3.07
N GLU A 3 12.42 -17.39 -3.66
CA GLU A 3 11.62 -16.48 -4.47
C GLU A 3 11.21 -15.31 -3.58
N SER A 4 11.62 -14.10 -3.96
CA SER A 4 11.21 -12.89 -3.28
C SER A 4 9.68 -12.83 -3.25
N PHE A 5 9.11 -12.80 -2.05
CA PHE A 5 7.66 -12.72 -1.83
C PHE A 5 7.00 -11.53 -2.56
N TYR A 6 7.80 -10.48 -2.79
CA TYR A 6 7.43 -9.28 -3.52
C TYR A 6 7.84 -9.37 -5.00
N GLN A 7 6.87 -9.24 -5.88
CA GLN A 7 7.06 -9.09 -7.32
C GLN A 7 6.62 -7.70 -7.78
N GLN A 8 7.19 -7.21 -8.89
CA GLN A 8 6.81 -5.92 -9.51
C GLN A 8 6.74 -4.79 -8.49
N VAL A 9 7.87 -4.55 -7.80
CA VAL A 9 7.95 -3.57 -6.72
C VAL A 9 8.18 -2.17 -7.27
N HIS A 10 7.29 -1.26 -6.93
CA HIS A 10 7.37 0.17 -7.23
C HIS A 10 7.34 0.98 -5.94
N ARG A 11 8.17 2.02 -5.85
CA ARG A 11 8.26 2.89 -4.67
C ARG A 11 7.93 4.32 -5.05
N LEU A 12 7.12 4.99 -4.24
CA LEU A 12 6.75 6.40 -4.36
C LEU A 12 7.04 7.11 -3.04
N ARG A 13 7.05 8.45 -3.08
CA ARG A 13 7.17 9.32 -1.88
C ARG A 13 8.35 8.93 -0.98
N ASP A 14 9.55 8.85 -1.58
CA ASP A 14 10.80 8.46 -0.92
C ASP A 14 10.72 7.10 -0.19
N GLY A 15 9.90 6.19 -0.72
CA GLY A 15 9.71 4.84 -0.16
C GLY A 15 8.65 4.76 0.93
N ALA A 16 7.92 5.84 1.23
CA ALA A 16 6.77 5.79 2.13
C ALA A 16 5.61 4.97 1.57
N VAL A 17 5.53 4.87 0.23
CA VAL A 17 4.55 4.05 -0.48
C VAL A 17 5.29 2.99 -1.27
N MET A 18 4.94 1.72 -1.05
CA MET A 18 5.46 0.59 -1.82
C MET A 18 4.30 -0.18 -2.43
N VAL A 19 4.24 -0.23 -3.75
CA VAL A 19 3.27 -1.01 -4.53
C VAL A 19 3.95 -2.28 -5.00
N TYR A 20 3.30 -3.42 -4.78
CA TYR A 20 3.88 -4.72 -5.13
C TYR A 20 2.80 -5.75 -5.42
N ARG A 21 3.16 -6.82 -6.14
CA ARG A 21 2.35 -8.04 -6.21
C ARG A 21 2.93 -9.11 -5.31
N ARG A 22 2.05 -9.94 -4.77
CA ARG A 22 2.44 -11.14 -4.02
C ARG A 22 2.67 -12.29 -4.98
N ALA A 23 3.83 -12.93 -4.88
CA ALA A 23 4.18 -14.12 -5.67
C ALA A 23 3.25 -15.32 -5.39
N ASP A 24 2.73 -15.40 -4.17
CA ASP A 24 2.04 -16.58 -3.61
C ASP A 24 0.51 -16.58 -3.81
N THR A 25 -0.05 -15.59 -4.53
CA THR A 25 -1.51 -15.46 -4.69
C THR A 25 -1.96 -15.54 -6.15
N ASN A 26 -2.96 -16.38 -6.44
CA ASN A 26 -3.56 -16.51 -7.78
C ASN A 26 -4.29 -15.24 -8.26
N GLN A 27 -4.68 -14.34 -7.35
CA GLN A 27 -5.37 -13.10 -7.73
C GLN A 27 -4.44 -12.10 -8.43
N GLN A 28 -3.13 -12.12 -8.15
CA GLN A 28 -2.09 -11.24 -8.70
C GLN A 28 -2.49 -9.75 -8.78
N VAL A 29 -3.29 -9.26 -7.83
CA VAL A 29 -3.59 -7.83 -7.70
C VAL A 29 -2.44 -7.11 -6.99
N TYR A 30 -2.31 -5.81 -7.24
CA TYR A 30 -1.37 -4.98 -6.53
C TYR A 30 -1.81 -4.73 -5.09
N GLN A 31 -0.83 -4.73 -4.20
CA GLN A 31 -0.92 -4.37 -2.80
C GLN A 31 -0.14 -3.08 -2.57
N ALA A 32 -0.64 -2.22 -1.69
CA ALA A 32 0.09 -1.07 -1.18
C ALA A 32 0.55 -1.33 0.25
N ARG A 33 1.84 -1.12 0.52
CA ARG A 33 2.41 -1.01 1.86
C ARG A 33 2.77 0.45 2.11
N LEU A 34 2.12 1.03 3.10
CA LEU A 34 2.15 2.45 3.39
C LEU A 34 2.80 2.70 4.75
N LYS A 35 3.76 3.62 4.79
CA LYS A 35 4.35 4.16 6.01
C LYS A 35 3.73 5.53 6.29
N ILE A 36 2.66 5.55 7.09
CA ILE A 36 1.98 6.79 7.46
C ILE A 36 2.74 7.47 8.62
N PRO A 37 3.18 8.73 8.47
CA PRO A 37 3.81 9.46 9.57
C PRO A 37 2.89 9.51 10.80
N GLY A 38 3.44 9.31 11.99
CA GLY A 38 2.66 9.26 13.23
C GLY A 38 1.95 7.92 13.49
N VAL A 39 2.06 6.95 12.59
CA VAL A 39 1.56 5.58 12.78
C VAL A 39 2.73 4.62 12.90
N THR A 40 2.72 3.79 13.94
CA THR A 40 3.75 2.76 14.13
C THR A 40 3.61 1.63 13.10
N GLY A 41 4.70 1.24 12.45
CA GLY A 41 4.72 0.13 11.49
C GLY A 41 4.17 0.50 10.11
N TYR A 42 3.57 -0.47 9.43
CA TYR A 42 3.05 -0.31 8.07
C TYR A 42 1.57 -0.66 8.00
N ILE A 43 0.84 0.05 7.14
CA ILE A 43 -0.52 -0.30 6.74
C ILE A 43 -0.44 -0.99 5.38
N ILE A 44 -1.00 -2.19 5.29
CA ILE A 44 -1.06 -2.94 4.03
C ILE A 44 -2.51 -3.01 3.58
N ARG A 45 -2.77 -2.64 2.33
CA ARG A 45 -4.09 -2.70 1.70
C ARG A 45 -4.00 -3.30 0.31
N SER A 46 -5.05 -4.01 -0.10
CA SER A 46 -5.18 -4.44 -1.49
C SER A 46 -5.73 -3.31 -2.33
N LEU A 47 -5.10 -3.07 -3.48
CA LEU A 47 -5.57 -2.08 -4.44
C LEU A 47 -6.64 -2.66 -5.38
N LYS A 48 -6.94 -3.96 -5.26
CA LYS A 48 -7.97 -4.69 -6.01
C LYS A 48 -7.87 -4.54 -7.54
N THR A 49 -6.71 -4.13 -8.05
CA THR A 49 -6.44 -3.94 -9.48
C THR A 49 -5.15 -4.66 -9.90
N ARG A 50 -5.12 -5.07 -11.16
CA ARG A 50 -3.93 -5.61 -11.83
C ARG A 50 -3.25 -4.57 -12.73
N ASP A 51 -3.88 -3.43 -12.97
CA ASP A 51 -3.30 -2.39 -13.80
C ASP A 51 -2.30 -1.56 -12.98
N LEU A 52 -1.07 -1.41 -13.48
CA LEU A 52 0.00 -0.73 -12.74
C LEU A 52 -0.25 0.79 -12.62
N PRO A 53 -0.53 1.53 -13.71
CA PRO A 53 -0.86 2.96 -13.59
C PRO A 53 -2.00 3.23 -12.60
N THR A 54 -3.08 2.45 -12.67
CA THR A 54 -4.20 2.55 -11.74
C THR A 54 -3.76 2.24 -10.31
N ALA A 55 -2.95 1.21 -10.10
CA ALA A 55 -2.44 0.86 -8.77
C ALA A 55 -1.56 1.97 -8.16
N LEU A 56 -0.71 2.62 -8.96
CA LEU A 56 0.15 3.71 -8.47
C LEU A 56 -0.69 4.90 -8.02
N ASN A 57 -1.70 5.29 -8.80
CA ASN A 57 -2.62 6.37 -8.43
C ASN A 57 -3.41 6.01 -7.16
N LEU A 58 -4.02 4.83 -7.11
CA LEU A 58 -4.79 4.38 -5.93
C LEU A 58 -3.94 4.31 -4.66
N ALA A 59 -2.68 3.87 -4.76
CA ALA A 59 -1.78 3.79 -3.62
C ALA A 59 -1.38 5.18 -3.11
N GLU A 60 -1.25 6.15 -4.01
CA GLU A 60 -0.96 7.53 -3.68
C GLU A 60 -2.16 8.22 -3.04
N ASP A 61 -3.35 8.09 -3.62
CA ASP A 61 -4.59 8.63 -3.05
C ASP A 61 -4.82 8.08 -1.64
N LEU A 62 -4.70 6.77 -1.48
CA LEU A 62 -4.83 6.10 -0.18
C LEU A 62 -3.79 6.59 0.85
N PHE A 63 -2.56 6.86 0.43
CA PHE A 63 -1.55 7.43 1.32
C PHE A 63 -1.97 8.80 1.85
N TYR A 64 -2.52 9.66 0.98
CA TYR A 64 -2.96 11.00 1.37
C TYR A 64 -4.21 10.97 2.23
N GLU A 65 -5.17 10.10 1.92
CA GLU A 65 -6.38 9.88 2.71
C GLU A 65 -6.02 9.46 4.15
N LEU A 66 -5.26 8.38 4.32
CA LEU A 66 -4.84 7.91 5.65
C LEU A 66 -3.98 8.94 6.39
N ARG A 67 -3.16 9.71 5.67
CA ARG A 67 -2.39 10.79 6.31
C ARG A 67 -3.30 11.93 6.79
N ALA A 68 -4.37 12.24 6.08
CA ALA A 68 -5.35 13.24 6.49
C ALA A 68 -6.17 12.74 7.70
N GLU A 69 -6.66 11.51 7.65
CA GLU A 69 -7.38 10.86 8.77
C GLU A 69 -6.52 10.80 10.04
N GLN A 70 -5.26 10.39 9.92
CA GLN A 70 -4.32 10.37 11.05
C GLN A 70 -4.14 11.75 11.68
N LYS A 71 -4.08 12.82 10.87
CA LYS A 71 -3.98 14.20 11.38
C LYS A 71 -5.24 14.65 12.10
N LEU A 72 -6.40 14.10 11.74
CA LEU A 72 -7.67 14.34 12.42
C LEU A 72 -7.85 13.48 13.68
N GLY A 73 -6.87 12.64 14.03
CA GLY A 73 -6.92 11.77 15.20
C GLY A 73 -7.68 10.45 14.99
N VAL A 74 -8.01 10.10 13.74
CA VAL A 74 -8.64 8.83 13.40
C VAL A 74 -7.60 7.71 13.43
N ASP A 75 -7.97 6.56 14.04
CA ASP A 75 -7.12 5.37 14.00
C ASP A 75 -7.20 4.67 12.63
N VAL A 76 -6.26 5.02 11.77
CA VAL A 76 -6.13 4.52 10.40
C VAL A 76 -5.73 3.04 10.30
N ARG A 77 -5.40 2.38 11.41
CA ARG A 77 -5.15 0.92 11.41
C ARG A 77 -6.44 0.15 11.39
N ILE A 78 -7.47 0.69 12.06
CA ILE A 78 -8.81 0.10 12.19
C ILE A 78 -9.70 0.51 11.02
N ALA A 79 -9.45 1.69 10.43
CA ALA A 79 -10.10 2.12 9.19
C ALA A 79 -9.71 1.21 8.02
N GLY A 80 -10.54 0.20 7.74
CA GLY A 80 -10.44 -0.61 6.53
C GLY A 80 -10.69 -2.09 6.75
N ASN A 81 -11.93 -2.50 6.48
CA ASN A 81 -12.24 -3.78 5.86
C ASN A 81 -12.95 -3.49 4.53
#